data_AF-A0A8S1Q974-F1
#
_entry.id   AF-A0A8S1Q974-F1
#
_cell.length_a   1.000
_cell.length_b   1.000
_cell.length_c   1.000
_cell.angle_alpha   90.00
_cell.angle_beta   90.00
_cell.angle_gamma   90.00
#
_symmetry.space_group_name_H-M   'P 1'
#
loop_
_entity.id
_entity.type
_entity.pdbx_description
1 polymer ?
#
loop_
_entity_poly.entity_id
_entity_poly.type
_entity_poly.pdbx_seq_one_letter_code
_entity_poly.pdbx_strand_id
1 'polypeptide(L)'
;MDKLDKIIAQLDELEISQKHREELLKRNQATFLLKLPKVILIQRVCGFLDDNDLYRFTATCSTLRKIMFCPLGFKLLMLSRNANHLVGGPKHQEIQLKHEKIDIITCGNLSTNNNIFETEEDALAQLEVLKAVKDFLKSKLQDAQITIKKLEDMLEDAQATLKYEKSVNLKLQSKINILQNQLSISELQRQDVKENLAELNSKYNKIITQMEQDRIILLEDKEKLMGHKKVLIEEVYRLRGLVSQMEENQNNYREALRQVKTFMESVEVKPI
;
A
#
# COMPACT_ATOMS: atom_id res chain seq x y z
N MET A 1 60.71 1.49 -6.66
CA MET A 1 60.03 0.26 -7.10
C MET A 1 59.09 -0.24 -6.01
N ASP A 2 59.52 -0.32 -4.75
CA ASP A 2 58.81 -0.92 -3.60
C ASP A 2 57.39 -0.45 -3.21
N LYS A 3 56.88 0.69 -3.70
CA LYS A 3 55.52 1.16 -3.36
C LYS A 3 54.46 0.63 -4.31
N LEU A 4 54.82 0.45 -5.59
CA LEU A 4 53.89 -0.06 -6.59
C LEU A 4 53.63 -1.55 -6.37
N ASP A 5 54.68 -2.30 -6.06
CA ASP A 5 54.60 -3.74 -5.78
C ASP A 5 53.76 -4.05 -4.53
N LYS A 6 53.79 -3.17 -3.52
CA LYS A 6 52.94 -3.29 -2.33
C LYS A 6 51.46 -3.02 -2.62
N ILE A 7 51.16 -2.08 -3.51
CA ILE A 7 49.79 -1.77 -3.91
C ILE A 7 49.21 -2.91 -4.76
N ILE A 8 50.03 -3.49 -5.65
CA ILE A 8 49.66 -4.66 -6.46
C ILE A 8 49.38 -5.87 -5.54
N ALA A 9 50.25 -6.14 -4.57
CA ALA A 9 50.03 -7.22 -3.61
C ALA A 9 48.74 -7.05 -2.78
N GLN A 10 48.41 -5.81 -2.37
CA GLN A 10 47.16 -5.52 -1.65
C GLN A 10 45.92 -5.68 -2.53
N LEU A 11 46.01 -5.35 -3.82
CA LEU A 11 44.93 -5.55 -4.78
C LEU A 11 44.70 -7.04 -5.06
N ASP A 12 45.77 -7.82 -5.22
CA ASP A 12 45.67 -9.28 -5.40
C ASP A 12 45.06 -9.96 -4.16
N GLU A 13 45.43 -9.52 -2.95
CA GLU A 13 44.89 -10.05 -1.70
C GLU A 13 43.38 -9.72 -1.54
N LEU A 14 42.98 -8.51 -1.96
CA LEU A 14 41.57 -8.10 -2.04
C LEU A 14 40.78 -8.91 -3.08
N GLU A 15 41.36 -9.16 -4.25
CA GLU A 15 40.73 -9.95 -5.31
C GLU A 15 40.53 -11.41 -4.87
N ILE A 16 41.53 -12.01 -4.21
CA ILE A 16 41.43 -13.36 -3.64
C ILE A 16 40.36 -13.42 -2.55
N SER A 17 40.30 -12.43 -1.66
CA SER A 17 39.29 -12.33 -0.60
C SER A 17 37.86 -12.21 -1.17
N GLN A 18 37.70 -11.40 -2.23
CA GLN A 18 36.42 -11.24 -2.91
C GLN A 18 35.98 -12.52 -3.62
N LYS A 19 36.90 -13.21 -4.29
CA LYS A 19 36.65 -14.50 -4.96
C LYS A 19 36.28 -15.60 -3.95
N HIS A 20 36.95 -15.64 -2.81
CA HIS A 20 36.63 -16.56 -1.71
C HIS A 20 35.23 -16.31 -1.15
N ARG A 21 34.84 -15.04 -0.98
CA ARG A 21 33.50 -14.64 -0.54
C ARG A 21 32.42 -15.05 -1.57
N GLU A 22 32.68 -14.88 -2.87
CA GLU A 22 31.76 -15.34 -3.93
C GLU A 22 31.62 -16.86 -3.98
N GLU A 23 32.70 -17.61 -3.78
CA GLU A 23 32.66 -19.07 -3.70
C GLU A 23 31.91 -19.58 -2.46
N LEU A 24 32.06 -18.92 -1.31
CA LEU A 24 31.28 -19.19 -0.10
C LEU A 24 29.79 -18.93 -0.33
N LEU A 25 29.43 -17.85 -1.04
CA LEU A 25 28.05 -17.58 -1.43
C LEU A 25 27.49 -18.65 -2.38
N LYS A 26 28.28 -19.09 -3.36
CA LYS A 26 27.90 -20.19 -4.28
C LYS A 26 27.75 -21.53 -3.54
N ARG A 27 28.65 -21.86 -2.60
CA ARG A 27 28.54 -23.06 -1.75
C ARG A 27 27.33 -22.98 -0.82
N ASN A 28 27.04 -21.82 -0.23
CA ASN A 28 25.87 -21.61 0.62
C ASN A 28 24.55 -21.67 -0.15
N GLN A 29 24.55 -21.34 -1.45
CA GLN A 29 23.42 -21.58 -2.34
C GLN A 29 23.23 -23.07 -2.67
N ALA A 30 24.28 -23.87 -2.58
CA ALA A 30 24.26 -25.31 -2.87
C ALA A 30 23.93 -26.18 -1.64
N THR A 31 23.99 -25.66 -0.42
CA THR A 31 23.64 -26.39 0.82
C THR A 31 22.13 -26.44 1.06
N PHE A 32 21.66 -27.58 1.54
CA PHE A 32 20.28 -28.09 1.68
C PHE A 32 19.22 -27.23 2.42
N LEU A 33 19.46 -25.95 2.72
CA LEU A 33 18.47 -25.05 3.35
C LEU A 33 17.38 -24.55 2.38
N LEU A 34 17.43 -24.96 1.11
CA LEU A 34 16.56 -24.46 0.04
C LEU A 34 15.07 -24.73 0.26
N LYS A 35 14.69 -25.75 1.06
CA LYS A 35 13.29 -26.12 1.29
C LYS A 35 13.01 -26.55 2.73
N LEU A 36 12.81 -25.57 3.61
CA LEU A 36 12.17 -25.81 4.90
C LEU A 36 10.64 -25.88 4.73
N PRO A 37 9.93 -26.79 5.42
CA PRO A 37 8.47 -26.82 5.43
C PRO A 37 7.87 -25.50 5.93
N LYS A 38 6.78 -25.05 5.29
CA LYS A 38 6.14 -23.75 5.59
C LYS A 38 5.75 -23.60 7.07
N VAL A 39 5.31 -24.69 7.70
CA VAL A 39 4.88 -24.72 9.11
C VAL A 39 6.06 -24.45 10.06
N ILE A 40 7.22 -25.05 9.80
CA ILE A 40 8.43 -24.87 10.64
C ILE A 40 8.93 -23.43 10.54
N LEU A 41 8.94 -22.86 9.33
CA LEU A 41 9.35 -21.47 9.11
C LEU A 41 8.47 -20.49 9.90
N ILE A 42 7.15 -20.64 9.77
CA ILE A 42 6.19 -19.71 10.39
C ILE A 42 6.19 -19.86 11.92
N GLN A 43 6.18 -21.08 12.47
CA GLN A 43 6.05 -21.30 13.92
C GLN A 43 7.36 -21.19 14.70
N ARG A 44 8.48 -21.70 14.16
CA ARG A 44 9.71 -21.91 14.94
C ARG A 44 10.87 -21.02 14.57
N VAL A 45 10.86 -20.39 13.39
CA VAL A 45 12.01 -19.64 12.89
C VAL A 45 11.68 -18.14 12.85
N CYS A 46 10.57 -17.77 12.23
CA CYS A 46 10.22 -16.35 12.02
C CYS A 46 9.92 -15.57 13.31
N GLY A 47 9.65 -16.23 14.42
CA GLY A 47 9.49 -15.57 15.73
C GLY A 47 10.80 -15.09 16.36
N PHE A 48 11.95 -15.56 15.87
CA PHE A 48 13.28 -15.24 16.39
C PHE A 48 14.14 -14.44 15.42
N LEU A 49 13.59 -14.06 14.25
CA LEU A 49 14.29 -13.29 13.24
C LEU A 49 13.79 -11.85 13.23
N ASP A 50 14.72 -10.91 13.37
CA ASP A 50 14.46 -9.50 13.15
C ASP A 50 14.19 -9.21 11.67
N ASP A 51 13.62 -8.04 11.37
CA ASP A 51 13.26 -7.66 9.99
C ASP A 51 14.45 -7.79 9.02
N ASN A 52 15.63 -7.34 9.43
CA ASN A 52 16.85 -7.44 8.64
C ASN A 52 17.31 -8.89 8.39
N ASP A 53 17.15 -9.76 9.39
CA ASP A 53 17.54 -11.16 9.29
C ASP A 53 16.52 -11.96 8.48
N LEU A 54 15.24 -11.60 8.58
CA LEU A 54 14.17 -12.17 7.76
C LEU A 54 14.42 -11.89 6.27
N TYR A 55 14.81 -10.67 5.91
CA TYR A 55 15.19 -10.34 4.52
C TYR A 55 16.41 -11.14 4.07
N ARG A 56 17.47 -11.25 4.88
CA ARG A 56 18.65 -12.06 4.55
C ARG A 56 18.31 -13.54 4.39
N PHE A 57 17.40 -14.05 5.22
CA PHE A 57 16.98 -15.45 5.19
C PHE A 57 16.10 -15.79 3.97
N THR A 58 15.41 -14.80 3.37
CA THR A 58 14.75 -15.01 2.07
C THR A 58 15.74 -15.19 0.91
N ALA A 59 16.97 -14.69 1.04
CA ALA A 59 18.01 -14.88 0.02
C ALA A 59 18.47 -16.34 -0.04
N THR A 60 18.46 -17.05 1.09
CA THR A 60 18.92 -18.44 1.23
C THR A 60 17.78 -19.47 1.22
N CYS A 61 16.60 -19.13 1.76
CA CYS A 61 15.43 -20.04 1.81
C CYS A 61 14.36 -19.69 0.77
N SER A 62 14.22 -20.54 -0.25
CA SER A 62 13.23 -20.34 -1.32
C SER A 62 11.77 -20.45 -0.83
N THR A 63 11.50 -21.29 0.18
CA THR A 63 10.17 -21.42 0.77
C THR A 63 9.79 -20.15 1.52
N LEU A 64 10.70 -19.57 2.31
CA LEU A 64 10.42 -18.34 3.04
C LEU A 64 10.19 -17.17 2.08
N ARG A 65 10.98 -17.06 1.01
CA ARG A 65 10.76 -16.09 -0.07
C ARG A 65 9.33 -16.18 -0.61
N LYS A 66 8.86 -17.38 -0.93
CA LYS A 66 7.48 -17.59 -1.42
C LYS A 66 6.41 -17.20 -0.40
N ILE A 67 6.67 -17.37 0.90
CA ILE A 67 5.72 -16.98 1.95
C ILE A 67 5.71 -15.46 2.12
N MET A 68 6.89 -14.82 2.16
CA MET A 68 7.06 -13.36 2.31
C MET A 68 6.45 -12.56 1.15
N PHE A 69 6.60 -13.04 -0.09
CA PHE A 69 6.06 -12.36 -1.28
C PHE A 69 4.63 -12.80 -1.64
N CYS A 70 3.98 -13.61 -0.79
CA CYS A 70 2.57 -13.95 -0.92
C CYS A 70 1.75 -13.13 0.08
N PRO A 71 0.70 -12.39 -0.33
CA PRO A 71 -0.10 -11.56 0.60
C PRO A 71 -0.68 -12.33 1.78
N LEU A 72 -1.10 -13.58 1.56
CA LEU A 72 -1.62 -14.45 2.62
C LEU A 72 -0.50 -15.01 3.51
N GLY A 73 0.64 -15.36 2.92
CA GLY A 73 1.81 -15.87 3.63
C GLY A 73 2.46 -14.82 4.53
N PHE A 74 2.57 -13.59 4.05
CA PHE A 74 3.08 -12.45 4.81
C PHE A 74 2.19 -12.13 6.01
N LYS A 75 0.86 -12.12 5.83
CA LYS A 75 -0.09 -11.97 6.94
C LYS A 75 0.09 -13.06 8.00
N LEU A 76 0.24 -14.32 7.59
CA LEU A 76 0.49 -15.44 8.51
C LEU A 76 1.84 -15.32 9.26
N LEU A 77 2.89 -14.85 8.58
CA LEU A 77 4.19 -14.59 9.20
C LEU A 77 4.12 -13.49 10.26
N MET A 78 3.48 -12.37 9.94
CA MET A 78 3.28 -11.26 10.87
C MET A 78 2.41 -11.66 12.06
N LEU A 79 1.34 -12.45 11.83
CA LEU A 79 0.50 -12.99 12.89
C LEU A 79 1.26 -13.96 13.80
N SER A 80 2.08 -14.85 13.25
CA SER A 80 2.90 -15.77 14.05
C SER A 80 3.95 -15.03 14.88
N ARG A 81 4.58 -14.00 14.30
CA ARG A 81 5.53 -13.14 15.04
C ARG A 81 4.86 -12.42 16.20
N ASN A 82 3.63 -11.93 15.99
CA ASN A 82 2.84 -11.29 17.04
C ASN A 82 2.29 -12.30 18.06
N ALA A 83 1.99 -13.54 17.64
CA ALA A 83 1.51 -14.60 18.53
C ALA A 83 2.57 -15.08 19.52
N ASN A 84 3.85 -15.13 19.10
CA ASN A 84 4.97 -15.43 20.02
C ASN A 84 5.26 -14.28 21.01
N HIS A 85 4.73 -13.07 20.77
CA HIS A 85 4.70 -11.99 21.76
C HIS A 85 3.45 -12.01 22.67
N LEU A 86 2.42 -12.78 22.32
CA LEU A 86 1.14 -12.85 23.03
C LEU A 86 0.93 -14.16 23.82
N VAL A 87 1.63 -15.24 23.48
CA VAL A 87 1.73 -16.45 24.30
C VAL A 87 2.99 -16.35 25.13
N GLY A 88 2.81 -16.13 26.43
CA GLY A 88 3.87 -15.80 27.38
C GLY A 88 5.12 -16.66 27.22
N GLY A 89 6.24 -15.99 26.96
CA GLY A 89 7.51 -16.47 27.48
C GLY A 89 7.37 -16.68 28.99
N PRO A 90 8.06 -17.68 29.57
CA PRO A 90 8.05 -17.83 31.02
C PRO A 90 8.42 -16.47 31.59
N LYS A 91 7.54 -15.96 32.46
CA LYS A 91 7.79 -14.80 33.31
C LYS A 91 9.27 -14.84 33.66
N HIS A 92 10.01 -13.77 33.36
CA HIS A 92 11.24 -13.52 34.08
C HIS A 92 10.87 -13.66 35.56
N GLN A 93 11.19 -14.81 36.13
CA GLN A 93 11.53 -14.89 37.53
C GLN A 93 12.58 -13.80 37.65
N GLU A 94 12.24 -12.75 38.40
CA GLU A 94 13.25 -12.02 39.13
C GLU A 94 14.24 -13.08 39.62
N ILE A 95 15.43 -13.09 39.02
CA ILE A 95 16.57 -13.65 39.70
C ILE A 95 16.79 -12.64 40.83
N GLN A 96 16.01 -12.79 41.89
CA GLN A 96 16.39 -12.32 43.20
C GLN A 96 17.72 -13.01 43.45
N LEU A 97 18.81 -12.25 43.28
CA LEU A 97 20.08 -12.53 43.90
C LEU A 97 19.81 -12.59 45.41
N LYS A 98 19.38 -13.77 45.88
CA LYS A 98 19.49 -14.14 47.27
C LYS A 98 20.92 -13.83 47.64
N HIS A 99 21.12 -12.94 48.60
CA HIS A 99 22.39 -12.76 49.25
C HIS A 99 22.78 -14.13 49.83
N GLU A 100 23.59 -14.88 49.08
CA GLU A 100 24.33 -16.00 49.64
C GLU A 100 25.21 -15.39 50.72
N LYS A 101 24.90 -15.74 51.97
CA LYS A 101 25.82 -15.52 53.08
C LYS A 101 27.15 -16.13 52.63
N ILE A 102 28.18 -15.29 52.63
CA ILE A 102 29.55 -15.74 52.49
C ILE A 102 29.80 -16.65 53.70
N ASP A 103 29.62 -17.95 53.52
CA ASP A 103 30.23 -18.94 54.40
C ASP A 103 31.72 -18.81 54.20
N ILE A 104 32.42 -18.43 55.27
CA ILE A 104 33.87 -18.47 55.34
C ILE A 104 34.25 -19.95 55.19
N ILE A 105 34.56 -20.37 53.97
CA ILE A 105 35.18 -21.66 53.70
C ILE A 105 36.50 -21.63 54.44
N THR A 106 36.53 -22.34 55.57
CA THR A 106 37.75 -22.62 56.31
C THR A 106 38.61 -23.46 55.38
N CYS A 107 39.74 -22.92 54.90
CA CYS A 107 40.69 -23.66 54.09
C CYS A 107 41.17 -24.89 54.87
N GLY A 108 40.61 -26.04 54.54
CA GLY A 108 41.08 -27.34 54.99
C GLY A 108 42.45 -27.62 54.40
N ASN A 109 43.41 -27.88 55.29
CA ASN A 109 44.65 -28.63 55.09
C ASN A 109 45.48 -28.27 53.84
N LEU A 110 46.30 -27.21 53.95
CA LEU A 110 47.57 -27.20 53.23
C LEU A 110 48.47 -28.27 53.83
N SER A 111 48.75 -29.26 53.00
CA SER A 111 49.61 -30.39 53.29
C SER A 111 50.98 -29.93 53.79
N THR A 112 51.36 -30.54 54.89
CA THR A 112 52.65 -30.55 55.56
C THR A 112 53.81 -30.63 54.56
N ASN A 113 54.58 -29.56 54.45
CA ASN A 113 56.00 -29.63 54.16
C ASN A 113 56.70 -28.60 55.04
N ASN A 114 57.33 -29.10 56.10
CA ASN A 114 58.06 -28.33 57.09
C ASN A 114 59.33 -27.77 56.46
N ASN A 115 59.35 -26.46 56.20
CA ASN A 115 60.46 -25.50 56.33
C ASN A 115 60.03 -24.17 55.67
N ILE A 116 59.20 -23.37 56.34
CA ILE A 116 58.56 -22.17 55.72
C ILE A 116 58.83 -20.84 56.46
N PHE A 117 59.67 -20.84 57.48
CA PHE A 117 60.18 -19.59 58.09
C PHE A 117 61.63 -19.81 58.55
N GLU A 118 62.60 -19.48 57.71
CA GLU A 118 64.02 -19.57 58.11
C GLU A 118 64.51 -18.26 58.79
N THR A 119 63.79 -17.12 58.67
CA THR A 119 64.07 -15.88 59.42
C THR A 119 62.81 -15.03 59.69
N GLU A 120 62.87 -14.16 60.71
CA GLU A 120 61.83 -13.15 61.04
C GLU A 120 61.53 -12.19 59.86
N GLU A 121 62.52 -12.01 58.98
CA GLU A 121 62.47 -11.18 57.78
C GLU A 121 61.48 -11.73 56.73
N ASP A 122 61.39 -13.06 56.55
CA ASP A 122 60.43 -13.68 55.63
C ASP A 122 58.97 -13.55 56.11
N ALA A 123 58.76 -13.59 57.42
CA ALA A 123 57.43 -13.38 58.01
C ALA A 123 56.96 -11.93 57.84
N LEU A 124 57.89 -10.95 57.99
CA LEU A 124 57.62 -9.54 57.74
C LEU A 124 57.33 -9.27 56.26
N ALA A 125 58.10 -9.88 55.34
CA ALA A 125 57.86 -9.76 53.90
C ALA A 125 56.49 -10.33 53.49
N GLN A 126 56.11 -11.51 54.03
CA GLN A 126 54.77 -12.07 53.79
C GLN A 126 53.65 -11.20 54.37
N LEU A 127 53.86 -10.57 55.54
CA LEU A 127 52.90 -9.62 56.12
C LEU A 127 52.72 -8.38 55.23
N GLU A 128 53.79 -7.85 54.65
CA GLU A 128 53.73 -6.73 53.71
C GLU A 128 52.98 -7.10 52.42
N VAL A 129 53.22 -8.29 51.87
CA VAL A 129 52.46 -8.80 50.71
C VAL A 129 50.97 -8.92 51.04
N LEU A 130 50.62 -9.44 52.22
CA LEU A 130 49.22 -9.54 52.65
C LEU A 130 48.56 -8.16 52.84
N LYS A 131 49.29 -7.17 53.36
CA LYS A 131 48.82 -5.78 53.42
C LYS A 131 48.57 -5.21 52.02
N ALA A 132 49.49 -5.43 51.09
CA ALA A 132 49.34 -4.97 49.70
C ALA A 132 48.14 -5.64 49.00
N VAL A 133 47.93 -6.94 49.20
CA VAL A 133 46.75 -7.65 48.67
C VAL A 133 45.46 -7.11 49.28
N LYS A 134 45.44 -6.86 50.60
CA LYS A 134 44.28 -6.26 51.28
C LYS A 134 43.93 -4.89 50.70
N ASP A 135 44.92 -4.03 50.49
CA ASP A 135 44.70 -2.68 49.96
C ASP A 135 44.24 -2.72 48.50
N PHE A 136 44.80 -3.63 47.69
CA PHE A 136 44.35 -3.87 46.32
C PHE A 136 42.90 -4.35 46.26
N LEU A 137 42.53 -5.34 47.07
CA LEU A 137 41.16 -5.85 47.13
C LEU A 137 40.17 -4.78 47.61
N LYS A 138 40.58 -3.93 48.56
CA LYS A 138 39.77 -2.80 49.04
C LYS A 138 39.56 -1.76 47.95
N SER A 139 40.61 -1.42 47.19
CA SER A 139 40.50 -0.52 46.04
C SER A 139 39.60 -1.11 44.96
N LYS A 140 39.75 -2.40 44.64
CA LYS A 140 38.88 -3.09 43.67
C LYS A 140 37.42 -3.13 44.11
N LEU A 141 37.15 -3.33 45.40
CA LEU A 141 35.80 -3.29 45.95
C LEU A 141 35.18 -1.89 45.81
N GLN A 142 35.95 -0.83 46.09
CA GLN A 142 35.50 0.55 45.92
C GLN A 142 35.21 0.88 44.46
N ASP A 143 36.10 0.49 43.54
CA ASP A 143 35.89 0.68 42.10
C ASP A 143 34.63 -0.04 41.59
N ALA A 144 34.42 -1.28 42.07
CA ALA A 144 33.23 -2.06 41.74
C ALA A 144 31.95 -1.38 42.27
N GLN A 145 31.96 -0.88 43.51
CA GLN A 145 30.82 -0.14 44.09
C GLN A 145 30.49 1.13 43.31
N ILE A 146 31.51 1.90 42.90
CA ILE A 146 31.34 3.10 42.06
C ILE A 146 30.75 2.72 40.70
N THR A 147 31.21 1.62 40.11
CA THR A 147 30.71 1.14 38.81
C THR A 147 29.26 0.69 38.91
N ILE A 148 28.91 -0.07 39.96
CA ILE A 148 27.53 -0.50 40.22
C ILE A 148 26.60 0.70 40.32
N LYS A 149 26.97 1.71 41.12
CA LYS A 149 26.15 2.91 41.28
C LYS A 149 25.92 3.65 39.96
N LYS A 150 26.96 3.79 39.12
CA LYS A 150 26.82 4.40 37.79
C LYS A 150 25.88 3.60 36.89
N LEU A 151 25.95 2.27 36.95
CA LEU A 151 25.06 1.41 36.17
C LEU A 151 23.61 1.48 36.66
N GLU A 152 23.39 1.63 37.96
CA GLU A 152 22.07 1.85 38.56
C GLU A 152 21.47 3.18 38.09
N ASP A 153 22.26 4.27 38.13
CA ASP A 153 21.84 5.58 37.64
C ASP A 153 21.46 5.52 36.14
N MET A 154 22.32 4.88 35.32
CA MET A 154 22.04 4.69 33.88
C MET A 154 20.79 3.82 33.63
N LEU A 155 20.53 2.84 34.49
CA LEU A 155 19.36 1.98 34.39
C LEU A 155 18.08 2.77 34.66
N GLU A 156 18.10 3.66 35.65
CA GLU A 156 16.96 4.54 35.98
C GLU A 156 16.64 5.48 34.82
N ASP A 157 17.66 6.12 34.23
CA ASP A 157 17.50 7.00 33.06
C ASP A 157 16.94 6.24 31.84
N ALA A 158 17.44 5.02 31.60
CA ALA A 158 16.95 4.17 30.53
C ALA A 158 15.48 3.76 30.75
N GLN A 159 15.08 3.48 31.99
CA GLN A 159 13.68 3.17 32.33
C GLN A 159 12.76 4.40 32.13
N ALA A 160 13.22 5.59 32.51
CA ALA A 160 12.47 6.83 32.29
C ALA A 160 12.27 7.10 30.79
N THR A 161 13.33 6.96 30.01
CA THR A 161 13.30 7.08 28.53
C THR A 161 12.33 6.07 27.92
N LEU A 162 12.38 4.81 28.35
CA LEU A 162 11.48 3.77 27.85
C LEU A 162 10.00 4.09 28.13
N LYS A 163 9.68 4.64 29.31
CA LYS A 163 8.31 5.06 29.65
C LYS A 163 7.85 6.21 28.76
N TYR A 164 8.72 7.18 28.48
CA TYR A 164 8.42 8.29 27.59
C TYR A 164 8.14 7.80 26.15
N GLU A 165 9.04 6.97 25.60
CA GLU A 165 8.89 6.42 24.25
C GLU A 165 7.62 5.57 24.09
N LYS A 166 7.26 4.77 25.11
CA LYS A 166 5.98 4.05 25.14
C LYS A 166 4.77 4.99 25.06
N SER A 167 4.81 6.11 25.78
CA SER A 167 3.74 7.12 25.76
C SER A 167 3.64 7.80 24.39
N VAL A 168 4.77 8.15 23.78
CA VAL A 168 4.81 8.72 22.42
C VAL A 168 4.27 7.72 21.40
N ASN A 169 4.67 6.45 21.49
CA ASN A 169 4.19 5.41 20.58
C ASN A 169 2.67 5.23 20.65
N LEU A 170 2.08 5.23 21.86
CA LEU A 170 0.62 5.18 22.02
C LEU A 170 -0.09 6.37 21.34
N LYS A 171 0.47 7.58 21.46
CA LYS A 171 -0.07 8.78 20.78
C LYS A 171 0.04 8.67 19.26
N LEU A 172 1.16 8.17 18.75
CA LEU A 172 1.36 7.94 17.33
C LEU A 172 0.40 6.88 16.78
N GLN A 173 0.19 5.79 17.52
CA GLN A 173 -0.77 4.75 17.14
C GLN A 173 -2.21 5.30 17.09
N SER A 174 -2.60 6.15 18.05
CA SER A 174 -3.88 6.85 18.01
C SER A 174 -3.99 7.75 16.77
N LYS A 175 -2.94 8.52 16.44
CA LYS A 175 -2.92 9.37 15.25
C LYS A 175 -3.03 8.55 13.94
N ILE A 176 -2.35 7.40 13.87
CA ILE A 176 -2.46 6.47 12.74
C ILE A 176 -3.91 6.00 12.58
N ASN A 177 -4.57 5.60 13.66
CA ASN A 177 -5.97 5.15 13.60
C ASN A 177 -6.92 6.27 13.12
N ILE A 178 -6.71 7.51 13.59
CA ILE A 178 -7.50 8.65 13.14
C ILE A 178 -7.31 8.90 11.64
N LEU A 179 -6.07 8.88 11.16
CA LEU A 179 -5.76 9.08 9.74
C LEU A 179 -6.32 7.95 8.86
N GLN A 180 -6.29 6.70 9.34
CA GLN A 180 -6.91 5.57 8.65
C GLN A 180 -8.43 5.73 8.53
N ASN A 181 -9.10 6.20 9.58
CA ASN A 181 -10.53 6.48 9.53
C ASN A 181 -10.85 7.62 8.56
N GLN A 182 -10.06 8.70 8.57
CA GLN A 182 -10.22 9.81 7.63
C GLN A 182 -10.02 9.36 6.18
N LEU A 183 -9.03 8.50 5.93
CA LEU A 183 -8.81 7.92 4.61
C LEU A 183 -10.02 7.10 4.15
N SER A 184 -10.56 6.23 5.01
CA SER A 184 -11.74 5.42 4.69
C SER A 184 -12.97 6.29 4.38
N ILE A 185 -13.21 7.36 5.14
CA ILE A 185 -14.31 8.30 4.85
C ILE A 185 -14.10 8.98 3.49
N SER A 186 -12.88 9.43 3.19
CA SER A 186 -12.56 10.07 1.91
C SER A 186 -12.73 9.10 0.73
N GLU A 187 -12.38 7.83 0.90
CA GLU A 187 -12.58 6.79 -0.13
C GLU A 187 -14.07 6.56 -0.41
N LEU A 188 -14.92 6.53 0.63
CA LEU A 188 -16.37 6.44 0.48
C LEU A 188 -16.94 7.66 -0.26
N GLN A 189 -16.56 8.87 0.15
CA GLN A 189 -16.99 10.10 -0.53
C GLN A 189 -16.58 10.12 -2.02
N ARG A 190 -15.39 9.62 -2.34
CA ARG A 190 -14.93 9.47 -3.73
C ARG A 190 -15.81 8.49 -4.51
N GLN A 191 -16.23 7.40 -3.89
CA GLN A 191 -17.10 6.40 -4.51
C GLN A 191 -18.50 7.00 -4.79
N ASP A 192 -19.09 7.72 -3.83
CA ASP A 192 -20.38 8.39 -3.99
C ASP A 192 -20.35 9.39 -5.15
N VAL A 193 -19.29 10.21 -5.25
CA VAL A 193 -19.11 11.17 -6.35
C VAL A 193 -19.00 10.45 -7.70
N LYS A 194 -18.29 9.32 -7.74
CA LYS A 194 -18.14 8.53 -8.97
C LYS A 194 -19.49 7.95 -9.43
N GLU A 195 -20.30 7.47 -8.50
CA GLU A 195 -21.64 6.95 -8.79
C GLU A 195 -22.58 8.06 -9.27
N ASN A 196 -22.58 9.21 -8.60
CA ASN A 196 -23.35 10.38 -9.02
C ASN A 196 -22.96 10.86 -10.42
N LEU A 197 -21.66 10.85 -10.74
CA LEU A 197 -21.18 11.21 -12.07
C LEU A 197 -21.64 10.20 -13.13
N ALA A 198 -21.60 8.91 -12.81
CA ALA A 198 -22.10 7.87 -13.71
C ALA A 198 -23.61 8.00 -13.97
N GLU A 199 -24.40 8.29 -12.93
CA GLU A 199 -25.84 8.54 -13.08
C GLU A 199 -26.11 9.78 -13.93
N LEU A 200 -25.39 10.87 -13.68
CA LEU A 200 -25.51 12.10 -14.46
C LEU A 200 -25.17 11.88 -15.93
N ASN A 201 -24.09 11.15 -16.21
CA ASN A 201 -23.68 10.81 -17.57
C ASN A 201 -24.73 9.92 -18.26
N SER A 202 -25.35 9.00 -17.52
CA SER A 202 -26.48 8.19 -18.02
C SER A 202 -27.69 9.06 -18.38
N LYS A 203 -28.07 10.01 -17.52
CA LYS A 203 -29.15 10.99 -17.79
C LYS A 203 -28.85 11.84 -19.02
N TYR A 204 -27.61 12.33 -19.13
CA TYR A 204 -27.17 13.11 -20.28
C TYR A 204 -27.26 12.32 -21.59
N ASN A 205 -26.77 11.08 -21.61
CA ASN A 205 -26.84 10.23 -22.80
C ASN A 205 -28.28 9.89 -23.21
N LYS A 206 -29.19 9.72 -22.24
CA LYS A 206 -30.63 9.56 -22.52
C LYS A 206 -31.21 10.79 -23.22
N ILE A 207 -30.87 11.99 -22.76
CA ILE A 207 -31.33 13.24 -23.38
C ILE A 207 -30.78 13.36 -24.80
N ILE A 208 -29.49 13.09 -25.03
CA ILE A 208 -28.90 13.09 -26.38
C ILE A 208 -29.66 12.14 -27.29
N THR A 209 -29.90 10.91 -26.83
CA THR A 209 -30.58 9.88 -27.63
C THR A 209 -32.00 10.33 -27.97
N GLN A 210 -32.73 10.92 -27.01
CA GLN A 210 -34.06 11.45 -27.24
C GLN A 210 -34.04 12.60 -28.26
N MET A 211 -33.11 13.54 -28.14
CA MET A 211 -32.98 14.64 -29.10
C MET A 211 -32.70 14.15 -30.53
N GLU A 212 -31.87 13.11 -30.67
CA GLU A 212 -31.59 12.53 -31.99
C GLU A 212 -32.84 11.84 -32.58
N GLN A 213 -33.62 11.15 -31.74
CA GLN A 213 -34.92 10.57 -32.14
C GLN A 213 -35.92 11.64 -32.56
N ASP A 214 -36.08 12.70 -31.76
CA ASP A 214 -36.98 13.82 -32.07
C ASP A 214 -36.56 14.52 -33.37
N ARG A 215 -35.25 14.66 -33.62
CA ARG A 215 -34.73 15.22 -34.88
C ARG A 215 -35.13 14.37 -36.08
N ILE A 216 -35.06 13.04 -35.97
CA ILE A 216 -35.47 12.12 -37.05
C ILE A 216 -36.96 12.29 -37.33
N ILE A 217 -37.80 12.29 -36.29
CA ILE A 217 -39.26 12.47 -36.42
C ILE A 217 -39.59 13.79 -37.13
N LEU A 218 -38.94 14.89 -36.73
CA LEU A 218 -39.15 16.20 -37.35
C LEU A 218 -38.72 16.24 -38.83
N LEU A 219 -37.68 15.49 -39.22
CA LEU A 219 -37.27 15.37 -40.62
C LEU A 219 -38.31 14.60 -41.44
N GLU A 220 -38.83 13.49 -40.91
CA GLU A 220 -39.89 12.71 -41.55
C GLU A 220 -41.17 13.54 -41.73
N ASP A 221 -41.59 14.27 -40.70
CA ASP A 221 -42.78 15.12 -40.75
C ASP A 221 -42.62 16.28 -41.73
N LYS A 222 -41.42 16.87 -41.80
CA LYS A 222 -41.08 17.87 -42.81
C LYS A 222 -41.20 17.30 -44.22
N GLU A 223 -40.70 16.09 -44.46
CA GLU A 223 -40.78 15.44 -45.77
C GLU A 223 -42.23 15.16 -46.17
N LYS A 224 -43.04 14.60 -45.25
CA LYS A 224 -44.49 14.40 -45.46
C LYS A 224 -45.20 15.71 -45.79
N LEU A 225 -44.92 16.78 -45.05
CA LEU A 225 -45.53 18.09 -45.28
C LEU A 225 -45.15 18.67 -46.65
N MET A 226 -43.90 18.50 -47.07
CA MET A 226 -43.46 18.89 -48.42
C MET A 226 -44.16 18.07 -49.51
N GLY A 227 -44.38 16.77 -49.28
CA GLY A 227 -45.20 15.92 -50.13
C GLY A 227 -46.63 16.42 -50.27
N HIS A 228 -47.31 16.70 -49.15
CA HIS A 228 -48.67 17.27 -49.14
C HIS A 228 -48.74 18.63 -49.85
N LYS A 229 -47.75 19.50 -49.60
CA LYS A 229 -47.66 20.80 -50.27
C LYS A 229 -47.59 20.65 -51.79
N LYS A 230 -46.81 19.68 -52.29
CA LYS A 230 -46.69 19.40 -53.73
C LYS A 230 -48.04 18.97 -54.33
N VAL A 231 -48.72 18.01 -53.70
CA VAL A 231 -50.05 17.54 -54.14
C VAL A 231 -51.06 18.71 -54.16
N LEU A 232 -51.06 19.55 -53.13
CA LEU A 232 -51.96 20.71 -53.06
C LEU A 232 -51.69 21.71 -54.20
N ILE A 233 -50.41 21.97 -54.50
CA ILE A 233 -50.03 22.86 -55.61
C ILE A 233 -50.54 22.29 -56.94
N GLU A 234 -50.33 21.00 -57.20
CA GLU A 234 -50.81 20.32 -58.41
C GLU A 234 -52.33 20.42 -58.54
N GLU A 235 -53.07 20.19 -57.45
CA GLU A 235 -54.53 20.28 -57.44
C GLU A 235 -55.03 21.72 -57.66
N VAL A 236 -54.37 22.72 -57.09
CA VAL A 236 -54.70 24.14 -57.34
C VAL A 236 -54.50 24.49 -58.82
N TYR A 237 -53.41 24.04 -59.45
CA TYR A 237 -53.21 24.24 -60.88
C TYR A 237 -54.28 23.54 -61.73
N ARG A 238 -54.65 22.30 -61.38
CA ARG A 238 -55.73 21.56 -62.04
C ARG A 238 -57.07 22.30 -61.95
N LEU A 239 -57.44 22.74 -60.75
CA LEU A 239 -58.69 23.49 -60.51
C LEU A 239 -58.70 24.82 -61.24
N ARG A 240 -57.57 25.56 -61.27
CA ARG A 240 -57.46 26.79 -62.07
C ARG A 240 -57.71 26.53 -63.55
N GLY A 241 -57.14 25.46 -64.10
CA GLY A 241 -57.38 25.07 -65.50
C GLY A 241 -58.87 24.79 -65.77
N LEU A 242 -59.55 24.08 -64.87
CA LEU A 242 -60.99 23.83 -64.97
C LEU A 242 -61.82 25.12 -64.89
N VAL A 243 -61.49 26.02 -63.97
CA VAL A 243 -62.18 27.31 -63.82
C VAL A 243 -62.04 28.14 -65.09
N SER A 244 -60.84 28.25 -65.66
CA SER A 244 -60.63 28.99 -66.91
C SER A 244 -61.44 28.41 -68.07
N GLN A 245 -61.54 27.07 -68.18
CA GLN A 245 -62.39 26.44 -69.19
C GLN A 245 -63.89 26.73 -68.97
N MET A 246 -64.36 26.73 -67.72
CA MET A 246 -65.75 27.08 -67.41
C MET A 246 -66.05 28.54 -67.74
N GLU A 247 -65.14 29.46 -67.45
CA GLU A 247 -65.26 30.89 -67.78
C GLU A 247 -65.35 31.10 -69.29
N GLU A 248 -64.51 30.40 -70.08
CA GLU A 248 -64.56 30.41 -71.54
C GLU A 248 -65.90 29.88 -72.06
N ASN A 249 -66.35 28.73 -71.56
CA ASN A 249 -67.65 28.14 -71.92
C ASN A 249 -68.82 29.08 -71.58
N GLN A 250 -68.77 29.75 -70.43
CA GLN A 250 -69.80 30.70 -70.01
C GLN A 250 -69.83 31.95 -70.90
N ASN A 251 -68.66 32.46 -71.30
CA ASN A 251 -68.55 33.57 -72.23
C ASN A 251 -69.11 33.21 -73.61
N ASN A 252 -68.75 32.04 -74.14
CA ASN A 252 -69.28 31.52 -75.40
C ASN A 252 -70.81 31.39 -75.35
N TYR A 253 -71.35 30.87 -74.25
CA TYR A 253 -72.80 30.75 -74.07
C TYR A 253 -73.50 32.11 -73.99
N ARG A 254 -72.90 33.09 -73.29
CA ARG A 254 -73.41 34.47 -73.26
C ARG A 254 -73.42 35.12 -74.65
N GLU A 255 -72.38 34.91 -75.44
CA GLU A 255 -72.33 35.41 -76.81
C GLU A 255 -73.38 34.76 -77.70
N ALA A 256 -73.55 33.44 -77.63
CA ALA A 256 -74.59 32.72 -78.35
C ALA A 256 -76.00 33.23 -77.99
N LEU A 257 -76.29 33.41 -76.70
CA LEU A 257 -77.55 34.02 -76.25
C LEU A 257 -77.75 35.44 -76.79
N ARG A 258 -76.69 36.24 -76.85
CA ARG A 258 -76.73 37.60 -77.42
C ARG A 258 -77.08 37.55 -78.91
N GLN A 259 -76.45 36.66 -79.66
CA GLN A 259 -76.73 36.46 -81.08
C GLN A 259 -78.18 36.01 -81.32
N VAL A 260 -78.68 35.04 -80.53
CA VAL A 260 -80.09 34.59 -80.61
C VAL A 260 -81.06 35.72 -80.29
N LYS A 261 -80.77 36.53 -79.27
CA LYS A 261 -81.59 37.70 -78.93
C LYS A 261 -81.65 38.70 -80.08
N THR A 262 -80.50 39.06 -80.65
CA THR A 262 -80.43 39.97 -81.81
C THR A 262 -81.17 39.38 -83.02
N PHE A 263 -81.04 38.08 -83.27
CA PHE A 263 -81.81 37.39 -84.31
C PHE A 263 -83.32 37.51 -84.07
N MET A 264 -83.81 37.19 -82.86
CA MET A 264 -85.22 37.31 -82.51
C MET A 264 -85.77 38.74 -82.65
N GLU A 265 -84.97 39.76 -82.31
CA GLU A 265 -85.34 41.17 -82.49
C GLU A 265 -85.40 41.58 -83.98
N SER A 266 -84.66 40.90 -84.85
CA SER A 266 -84.64 41.14 -86.30
C SER A 266 -85.70 40.37 -87.10
N VAL A 267 -86.33 39.35 -86.49
CA VAL A 267 -87.40 38.59 -87.13
C VAL A 267 -88.71 39.34 -86.97
N GLU A 268 -89.17 39.99 -88.04
CA GLU A 268 -90.55 40.48 -88.12
C GLU A 268 -91.52 39.29 -88.05
N VAL A 269 -92.14 39.10 -86.89
CA VAL A 269 -93.27 38.16 -86.75
C VAL A 269 -94.43 38.77 -87.52
N LYS A 270 -94.71 38.24 -88.72
CA LYS A 270 -95.98 38.56 -89.41
C LYS A 270 -97.13 38.15 -88.50
N PRO A 271 -98.02 39.08 -88.11
CA PRO A 271 -99.19 38.72 -87.34
C PRO A 271 -100.10 37.85 -88.21
N ILE A 272 -100.56 36.74 -87.65
CA ILE A 272 -101.69 35.96 -88.19
C ILE A 272 -102.97 36.73 -87.89
#